data_AF-A0A0D5Y6X3-F1
#
_entry.id   AF-A0A0D5Y6X3-F1
#
_cell.length_a   1.000
_cell.length_b   1.000
_cell.length_c   1.000
_cell.angle_alpha   90.00
_cell.angle_beta   90.00
_cell.angle_gamma   90.00
#
_symmetry.space_group_name_H-M   'P 1'
#
loop_
_entity.id
_entity.type
_entity.pdbx_description
1 polymer ?
#
loop_
_entity_poly.entity_id
_entity_poly.type
_entity_poly.pdbx_seq_one_letter_code
_entity_poly.pdbx_strand_id
1 'polypeptide(L)'
;MLSSARLGDKHLCPLPGHGTTPIASASGDININGVGAARVGDTCGCGAIITTGFPSIILNGRPMAHLGSPTSHGGTIISGSSDTFGGFVFGPAPDAAIINFAMLGAFRPDGSVDDEKIATLLADPRLIEEATVANALVDPRAASKAPEEKPEENVCNDPDMMEELAAYIAGEMNTNINSPSVRQMKDLNSFDPAAETRKYAELPFYLRLGLGPDFYSLALGKKAKALAIWTERVGQGRAWDHKPILQKLFGEYPWHKQGAYEYFYDIWSNIHYGYVGVAGGFSESVLLDGAGVEQIGSDTWRFIKNPRRFGGSQRTKGVEGMRA
;
A
#
# COMPACT_ATOMS: atom_id res chain seq x y z
N MET A 1 -12.39 7.15 11.63
CA MET A 1 -11.03 7.60 11.99
C MET A 1 -10.19 7.52 10.74
N LEU A 2 -9.57 8.63 10.34
CA LEU A 2 -8.67 8.71 9.19
C LEU A 2 -7.24 8.92 9.69
N SER A 3 -6.27 8.24 9.10
CA SER A 3 -4.86 8.39 9.46
C SER A 3 -4.39 9.82 9.24
N SER A 4 -3.68 10.40 10.21
CA SER A 4 -3.09 11.73 10.05
C SER A 4 -1.95 11.70 9.03
N ALA A 5 -1.91 12.69 8.14
CA ALA A 5 -0.85 12.82 7.14
C ALA A 5 0.37 13.56 7.72
N ARG A 6 1.55 13.25 7.19
CA ARG A 6 2.85 13.72 7.70
C ARG A 6 3.81 14.02 6.56
N LEU A 7 4.87 14.76 6.88
CA LEU A 7 5.99 14.97 5.97
C LEU A 7 6.50 13.63 5.40
N GLY A 8 6.64 13.55 4.08
CA GLY A 8 7.11 12.35 3.38
C GLY A 8 6.02 11.33 3.01
N ASP A 9 4.81 11.43 3.59
CA ASP A 9 3.67 10.60 3.18
C ASP A 9 3.32 10.86 1.70
N LYS A 10 2.75 9.87 1.02
CA LYS A 10 2.64 9.86 -0.44
C LYS A 10 1.38 10.59 -0.93
N HIS A 11 1.54 11.33 -2.00
CA HIS A 11 0.50 11.98 -2.79
C HIS A 11 0.48 11.34 -4.18
N LEU A 12 -0.70 10.91 -4.64
CA LEU A 12 -0.91 10.48 -6.02
C LEU A 12 -1.49 11.64 -6.83
N CYS A 13 -0.73 12.12 -7.81
CA CYS A 13 -1.11 13.22 -8.69
C CYS A 13 -1.56 12.67 -10.05
N PRO A 14 -2.77 13.03 -10.54
CA PRO A 14 -3.27 12.56 -11.84
C PRO A 14 -2.64 13.29 -13.03
N LEU A 15 -1.97 14.43 -12.81
CA LEU A 15 -1.33 15.18 -13.89
C LEU A 15 -0.22 14.34 -14.57
N PRO A 16 -0.18 14.30 -15.91
CA PRO A 16 0.85 13.55 -16.65
C PRO A 16 2.27 13.94 -16.21
N GLY A 17 3.09 12.93 -15.91
CA GLY A 17 4.49 13.12 -15.51
C GLY A 17 4.71 13.42 -14.02
N HIS A 18 3.66 13.63 -13.22
CA HIS A 18 3.80 13.88 -11.78
C HIS A 18 3.82 12.58 -10.95
N GLY A 19 2.91 11.65 -11.24
CA GLY A 19 2.85 10.34 -10.57
C GLY A 19 2.72 10.44 -9.05
N THR A 20 3.46 9.59 -8.33
CA THR A 20 3.45 9.58 -6.86
C THR A 20 4.61 10.40 -6.30
N THR A 21 4.31 11.44 -5.51
CA THR A 21 5.31 12.33 -4.88
C THR A 21 5.10 12.41 -3.37
N PRO A 22 6.13 12.71 -2.56
CA PRO A 22 5.95 12.87 -1.12
C PRO A 22 5.30 14.23 -0.80
N ILE A 23 4.65 14.35 0.36
CA ILE A 23 4.39 15.63 1.02
C ILE A 23 5.76 16.25 1.35
N ALA A 24 6.01 17.44 0.81
CA ALA A 24 7.29 18.13 0.80
C ALA A 24 7.39 19.24 1.87
N SER A 25 6.27 19.78 2.34
CA SER A 25 6.22 20.68 3.51
C SER A 25 5.27 20.14 4.58
N ALA A 26 5.52 20.52 5.82
CA ALA A 26 4.67 20.16 6.96
C ALA A 26 4.91 21.16 8.11
N SER A 27 4.26 20.94 9.26
CA SER A 27 4.61 21.62 10.50
C SER A 27 6.09 21.39 10.88
N GLY A 28 6.74 22.44 11.40
CA GLY A 28 8.13 22.38 11.86
C GLY A 28 8.30 22.05 13.35
N ASP A 29 7.22 22.11 14.13
CA ASP A 29 7.22 22.00 15.59
C ASP A 29 6.18 21.01 16.13
N ILE A 30 5.14 20.70 15.36
CA ILE A 30 4.16 19.67 15.68
C ILE A 30 4.49 18.40 14.91
N ASN A 31 4.89 17.36 15.63
CA ASN A 31 5.31 16.10 15.07
C ASN A 31 4.30 14.97 15.32
N ILE A 32 4.12 14.11 14.33
CA ILE A 32 3.40 12.85 14.41
C ILE A 32 4.41 11.75 14.04
N ASN A 33 4.60 10.78 14.93
CA ASN A 33 5.65 9.75 14.79
C ASN A 33 7.06 10.31 14.51
N GLY A 34 7.39 11.45 15.11
CA GLY A 34 8.71 12.07 14.97
C GLY A 34 8.96 12.83 13.65
N VAL A 35 7.95 12.94 12.78
CA VAL A 35 8.01 13.74 11.55
C VAL A 35 6.93 14.83 11.57
N GLY A 36 7.15 15.94 10.85
CA GLY A 36 6.23 17.07 10.84
C GLY A 36 4.82 16.69 10.40
N ALA A 37 3.80 17.14 11.12
CA ALA A 37 2.40 16.89 10.80
C ALA A 37 1.95 17.72 9.59
N ALA A 38 1.28 17.09 8.62
CA ALA A 38 0.81 17.77 7.42
C ALA A 38 -0.53 18.48 7.68
N ARG A 39 -0.73 19.61 7.00
CA ARG A 39 -1.85 20.53 7.17
C ARG A 39 -2.40 20.95 5.81
N VAL A 40 -3.60 21.50 5.82
CA VAL A 40 -4.11 22.25 4.67
C VAL A 40 -3.10 23.34 4.31
N GLY A 41 -2.76 23.42 3.03
CA GLY A 41 -1.76 24.36 2.52
C GLY A 41 -0.35 23.84 2.41
N ASP A 42 -0.06 22.65 2.95
CA ASP A 42 1.25 22.03 2.75
C ASP A 42 1.39 21.50 1.31
N THR A 43 2.62 21.55 0.78
CA THR A 43 2.92 21.23 -0.62
C THR A 43 3.42 19.80 -0.78
N CYS A 44 3.13 19.21 -1.94
CA CYS A 44 3.65 17.91 -2.37
C CYS A 44 4.83 18.12 -3.33
N GLY A 45 5.63 17.08 -3.55
CA GLY A 45 6.84 17.16 -4.38
C GLY A 45 6.57 17.53 -5.84
N CYS A 46 5.35 17.31 -6.34
CA CYS A 46 4.93 17.77 -7.67
C CYS A 46 4.41 19.22 -7.71
N GLY A 47 4.39 19.93 -6.59
CA GLY A 47 3.84 21.29 -6.46
C GLY A 47 2.36 21.34 -6.08
N ALA A 48 1.65 20.21 -6.02
CA ALA A 48 0.26 20.17 -5.56
C ALA A 48 0.15 20.63 -4.10
N ILE A 49 -0.96 21.29 -3.75
CA ILE A 49 -1.18 21.84 -2.42
C ILE A 49 -2.37 21.13 -1.78
N ILE A 50 -2.25 20.70 -0.52
CA ILE A 50 -3.34 20.03 0.19
C ILE A 50 -4.46 21.04 0.46
N THR A 51 -5.67 20.76 -0.01
CA THR A 51 -6.80 21.71 0.09
C THR A 51 -7.78 21.39 1.20
N THR A 52 -7.70 20.19 1.77
CA THR A 52 -8.75 19.61 2.60
C THR A 52 -8.19 19.03 3.90
N GLY A 53 -8.89 19.26 5.01
CA GLY A 53 -8.51 18.73 6.31
C GLY A 53 -9.60 18.85 7.36
N PHE A 54 -9.27 18.51 8.61
CA PHE A 54 -10.19 18.56 9.75
C PHE A 54 -10.27 19.97 10.35
N PRO A 55 -11.40 20.69 10.24
CA PRO A 55 -11.58 22.01 10.86
C PRO A 55 -11.53 21.96 12.40
N SER A 56 -11.78 20.79 13.00
CA SER A 56 -11.74 20.58 14.45
C SER A 56 -10.36 20.24 15.00
N ILE A 57 -9.37 19.98 14.14
CA ILE A 57 -8.00 19.60 14.55
C ILE A 57 -7.02 20.59 13.92
N ILE A 58 -6.57 21.55 14.72
CA ILE A 58 -5.77 22.69 14.24
C ILE A 58 -4.32 22.56 14.65
N LEU A 59 -3.43 22.60 13.66
CA LEU A 59 -1.98 22.55 13.83
C LEU A 59 -1.37 23.84 13.27
N ASN A 60 -0.70 24.62 14.11
CA ASN A 60 -0.19 25.96 13.76
C ASN A 60 -1.21 26.87 13.03
N GLY A 61 -2.46 26.88 13.49
CA GLY A 61 -3.52 27.70 12.90
C GLY A 61 -4.15 27.13 11.62
N ARG A 62 -3.69 25.97 11.12
CA ARG A 62 -4.24 25.32 9.93
C ARG A 62 -4.88 23.97 10.23
N PRO A 63 -5.94 23.58 9.52
CA PRO A 63 -6.57 22.26 9.64
C PRO A 63 -5.59 21.11 9.36
N MET A 64 -5.62 20.05 10.17
CA MET A 64 -4.80 18.86 9.97
C MET A 64 -5.21 18.11 8.70
N ALA A 65 -4.23 17.75 7.87
CA ALA A 65 -4.42 16.89 6.70
C ALA A 65 -4.42 15.41 7.09
N HIS A 66 -5.05 14.58 6.27
CA HIS A 66 -5.23 13.16 6.55
C HIS A 66 -5.11 12.31 5.27
N LEU A 67 -5.05 10.99 5.46
CA LEU A 67 -5.20 10.02 4.38
C LEU A 67 -6.50 10.31 3.62
N GLY A 68 -6.39 10.51 2.32
CA GLY A 68 -7.51 10.85 1.44
C GLY A 68 -7.72 12.34 1.21
N SER A 69 -7.00 13.25 1.91
CA SER A 69 -7.11 14.69 1.67
C SER A 69 -6.85 15.02 0.19
N PRO A 70 -7.80 15.67 -0.52
CA PRO A 70 -7.57 16.19 -1.87
C PRO A 70 -6.50 17.28 -1.94
N THR A 71 -5.93 17.43 -3.14
CA THR A 71 -4.93 18.45 -3.48
C THR A 71 -5.34 19.29 -4.69
N SER A 72 -4.67 20.42 -4.90
CA SER A 72 -4.96 21.38 -5.98
C SER A 72 -4.75 20.84 -7.40
N HIS A 73 -3.98 19.75 -7.57
CA HIS A 73 -3.80 19.08 -8.86
C HIS A 73 -4.87 18.01 -9.13
N GLY A 74 -5.91 17.91 -8.29
CA GLY A 74 -6.98 16.92 -8.42
C GLY A 74 -6.61 15.52 -7.91
N GLY A 75 -5.44 15.37 -7.28
CA GLY A 75 -5.03 14.13 -6.65
C GLY A 75 -5.31 14.08 -5.15
N THR A 76 -4.81 13.06 -4.47
CA THR A 76 -5.07 12.83 -3.05
C THR A 76 -3.84 12.35 -2.28
N ILE A 77 -3.85 12.50 -0.96
CA ILE A 77 -2.87 11.87 -0.07
C ILE A 77 -3.24 10.39 0.11
N ILE A 78 -2.31 9.48 -0.16
CA ILE A 78 -2.53 8.03 -0.22
C ILE A 78 -1.80 7.23 0.87
N SER A 79 -1.03 7.90 1.75
CA SER A 79 -0.50 7.27 2.96
C SER A 79 -0.60 8.21 4.18
N GLY A 80 -0.50 7.65 5.37
CA GLY A 80 -0.57 8.40 6.63
C GLY A 80 0.04 7.61 7.78
N SER A 81 -0.10 8.13 9.00
CA SER A 81 0.29 7.44 10.23
C SER A 81 -0.47 6.13 10.45
N SER A 82 0.20 5.13 11.03
CA SER A 82 -0.39 3.84 11.40
C SER A 82 -1.05 3.83 12.78
N ASP A 83 -0.78 4.81 13.63
CA ASP A 83 -1.21 4.84 15.04
C ASP A 83 -1.83 6.19 15.48
N THR A 84 -1.72 7.22 14.64
CA THR A 84 -2.28 8.55 14.91
C THR A 84 -3.37 8.87 13.90
N PHE A 85 -4.57 9.17 14.42
CA PHE A 85 -5.77 9.33 13.62
C PHE A 85 -6.53 10.61 13.99
N GLY A 86 -7.20 11.21 13.01
CA GLY A 86 -8.16 12.30 13.18
C GLY A 86 -9.59 11.86 12.85
N GLY A 87 -10.57 12.67 13.27
CA GLY A 87 -11.99 12.45 12.97
C GLY A 87 -12.57 11.21 13.66
N PHE A 88 -13.10 11.38 14.87
CA PHE A 88 -13.94 10.37 15.50
C PHE A 88 -15.38 10.50 14.98
N VAL A 89 -15.89 9.45 14.33
CA VAL A 89 -17.27 9.41 13.79
C VAL A 89 -18.13 8.54 14.71
N PHE A 90 -18.72 9.13 15.75
CA PHE A 90 -19.85 8.54 16.46
C PHE A 90 -21.13 9.25 16.01
N GLY A 91 -21.82 8.68 15.02
CA GLY A 91 -23.07 9.25 14.48
C GLY A 91 -22.88 10.52 13.65
N PRO A 92 -23.98 11.16 13.20
CA PRO A 92 -23.95 12.41 12.44
C PRO A 92 -23.65 13.58 13.41
N ALA A 93 -22.40 13.68 13.85
CA ALA A 93 -21.93 14.77 14.68
C ALA A 93 -21.19 15.82 13.82
N PRO A 94 -21.38 17.14 14.08
CA PRO A 94 -20.67 18.22 13.38
C PRO A 94 -19.14 18.11 13.45
N ASP A 95 -18.62 17.45 14.49
CA ASP A 95 -17.18 17.36 14.79
C ASP A 95 -16.39 16.42 13.86
N ALA A 96 -17.09 15.68 13.01
CA ALA A 96 -16.53 14.79 12.00
C ALA A 96 -16.42 15.43 10.60
N ALA A 97 -16.79 16.71 10.47
CA ALA A 97 -16.74 17.40 9.18
C ALA A 97 -15.31 17.46 8.65
N ILE A 98 -15.15 17.22 7.35
CA ILE A 98 -13.92 17.46 6.60
C ILE A 98 -14.27 18.52 5.57
N ILE A 99 -13.44 19.56 5.46
CA ILE A 99 -13.76 20.73 4.64
C ILE A 99 -12.65 20.97 3.62
N ASN A 100 -13.05 21.21 2.38
CA ASN A 100 -12.21 21.72 1.32
C ASN A 100 -12.10 23.25 1.43
N PHE A 101 -11.02 23.73 2.02
CA PHE A 101 -10.79 25.16 2.23
C PHE A 101 -10.49 25.92 0.93
N ALA A 102 -10.10 25.23 -0.15
CA ALA A 102 -9.96 25.86 -1.46
C ALA A 102 -11.29 26.34 -2.02
N MET A 103 -12.38 25.59 -1.79
CA MET A 103 -13.73 26.01 -2.19
C MET A 103 -14.27 27.17 -1.36
N LEU A 104 -13.68 27.45 -0.19
CA LEU A 104 -14.00 28.59 0.67
C LEU A 104 -13.09 29.81 0.43
N GLY A 105 -12.28 29.78 -0.62
CA GLY A 105 -11.41 30.90 -0.99
C GLY A 105 -10.22 31.11 -0.03
N ALA A 106 -9.79 30.07 0.70
CA ALA A 106 -8.64 30.15 1.60
C ALA A 106 -7.28 30.15 0.90
N PHE A 107 -7.26 30.11 -0.44
CA PHE A 107 -6.05 30.07 -1.25
C PHE A 107 -6.02 31.29 -2.16
N ARG A 108 -4.86 31.94 -2.22
CA ARG A 108 -4.60 33.06 -3.11
C ARG A 108 -4.34 32.57 -4.54
N PRO A 109 -4.45 33.44 -5.56
CA PRO A 109 -4.20 33.06 -6.95
C PRO A 109 -2.78 32.53 -7.22
N ASP A 110 -1.81 32.86 -6.37
CA ASP A 110 -0.44 32.34 -6.43
C ASP A 110 -0.26 30.96 -5.78
N GLY A 111 -1.35 30.34 -5.30
CA GLY A 111 -1.35 29.07 -4.60
C GLY A 111 -1.00 29.17 -3.11
N SER A 112 -0.57 30.33 -2.61
CA SER A 112 -0.29 30.50 -1.19
C SER A 112 -1.57 30.44 -0.35
N VAL A 113 -1.43 29.94 0.87
CA VAL A 113 -2.55 29.85 1.82
C VAL A 113 -2.78 31.20 2.49
N ASP A 114 -4.04 31.60 2.57
CA ASP A 114 -4.47 32.76 3.33
C ASP A 114 -4.80 32.38 4.77
N ASP A 115 -3.80 32.49 5.64
CA ASP A 115 -3.91 32.11 7.05
C ASP A 115 -4.94 32.94 7.81
N GLU A 116 -5.11 34.23 7.48
CA GLU A 116 -6.14 35.08 8.09
C GLU A 116 -7.54 34.63 7.69
N LYS A 117 -7.72 34.26 6.41
CA LYS A 117 -8.98 33.72 5.92
C LYS A 117 -9.28 32.36 6.55
N ILE A 118 -8.31 31.46 6.65
CA ILE A 118 -8.47 30.18 7.36
C ILE A 118 -8.87 30.43 8.81
N ALA A 119 -8.18 31.32 9.53
CA ALA A 119 -8.50 31.64 10.91
C ALA A 119 -9.92 32.20 11.06
N THR A 120 -10.34 33.06 10.13
CA THR A 120 -11.70 33.62 10.10
C THR A 120 -12.75 32.53 9.87
N LEU A 121 -12.52 31.62 8.92
CA LEU A 121 -13.40 30.49 8.63
C LEU A 121 -13.52 29.56 9.83
N LEU A 122 -12.40 29.22 10.48
CA LEU A 122 -12.36 28.37 11.66
C LEU A 122 -13.01 29.02 12.90
N ALA A 123 -13.08 30.34 12.95
CA ALA A 123 -13.74 31.08 14.02
C ALA A 123 -15.26 31.25 13.79
N ASP A 124 -15.78 31.00 12.58
CA ASP A 124 -17.21 31.12 12.30
C ASP A 124 -17.97 29.90 12.85
N PRO A 125 -18.91 30.09 13.80
CA PRO A 125 -19.75 29.00 14.31
C PRO A 125 -20.60 28.32 13.24
N ARG A 126 -20.83 28.96 12.09
CA ARG A 126 -21.62 28.46 10.96
C ARG A 126 -20.76 27.93 9.81
N LEU A 127 -19.47 27.66 10.06
CA LEU A 127 -18.56 27.14 9.04
C LEU A 127 -19.11 25.90 8.30
N ILE A 128 -19.79 24.99 9.00
CA ILE A 128 -20.38 23.80 8.39
C ILE A 128 -21.49 24.17 7.41
N GLU A 129 -22.34 25.14 7.75
CA GLU A 129 -23.42 25.62 6.87
C GLU A 129 -22.83 26.29 5.62
N GLU A 130 -21.83 27.16 5.79
CA GLU A 130 -21.12 27.79 4.67
C GLU A 130 -20.44 26.75 3.77
N ALA A 131 -19.77 25.76 4.37
CA ALA A 131 -19.16 24.65 3.64
C ALA A 131 -20.20 23.79 2.92
N THR A 132 -21.40 23.62 3.48
CA THR A 132 -22.50 22.91 2.80
C THR A 132 -22.97 23.69 1.58
N VAL A 133 -23.21 24.99 1.72
CA VAL A 133 -23.66 25.87 0.62
C VAL A 133 -22.61 25.96 -0.48
N ALA A 134 -21.33 25.98 -0.11
CA ALA A 134 -20.22 26.01 -1.05
C ALA A 134 -19.90 24.63 -1.67
N ASN A 135 -20.63 23.56 -1.32
CA ASN A 135 -20.29 22.16 -1.67
C ASN A 135 -18.85 21.77 -1.26
N ALA A 136 -18.33 22.38 -0.20
CA ALA A 136 -16.99 22.17 0.34
C ALA A 136 -16.91 21.06 1.40
N LEU A 137 -18.04 20.51 1.85
CA LEU A 137 -18.06 19.36 2.76
C LEU A 137 -17.62 18.08 2.04
N VAL A 138 -16.63 17.42 2.61
CA VAL A 138 -16.10 16.15 2.13
C VAL A 138 -16.60 15.03 3.05
N ASP A 139 -17.26 14.02 2.48
CA ASP A 139 -17.69 12.86 3.25
C ASP A 139 -16.46 11.99 3.62
N PRO A 140 -16.13 11.81 4.92
CA PRO A 140 -15.04 10.94 5.35
C PRO A 140 -15.17 9.48 4.85
N ARG A 141 -16.39 9.03 4.50
CA ARG A 141 -16.64 7.72 3.89
C ARG A 141 -16.43 7.72 2.38
N ALA A 142 -16.53 8.87 1.72
CA ALA A 142 -16.24 8.99 0.29
C ALA A 142 -14.74 8.84 -0.02
N ALA A 143 -13.82 9.06 0.94
CA ALA A 143 -12.41 8.73 0.76
C ALA A 143 -12.15 7.21 0.54
N SER A 144 -13.15 6.35 0.81
CA SER A 144 -13.13 4.92 0.48
C SER A 144 -13.80 4.57 -0.86
N LYS A 145 -14.35 5.55 -1.58
CA LYS A 145 -14.88 5.40 -2.94
C LYS A 145 -14.09 6.29 -3.89
N ALA A 146 -13.56 5.69 -4.96
CA ALA A 146 -13.13 6.45 -6.12
C ALA A 146 -14.27 7.41 -6.57
N PRO A 147 -13.97 8.55 -7.21
CA PRO A 147 -15.00 9.53 -7.56
C PRO A 147 -16.07 8.88 -8.44
N GLU A 148 -17.31 8.80 -7.95
CA GLU A 148 -18.49 8.60 -8.79
C GLU A 148 -18.75 9.95 -9.47
N GLU A 149 -18.26 10.13 -10.70
CA GLU A 149 -18.79 11.14 -11.60
C GLU A 149 -20.27 10.83 -11.86
N LYS A 150 -21.12 11.86 -11.81
CA LYS A 150 -22.53 11.76 -12.22
C LYS A 150 -22.57 11.16 -13.63
N PRO A 151 -23.28 10.04 -13.86
CA PRO A 151 -23.37 9.50 -15.20
C PRO A 151 -24.20 10.47 -16.03
N GLU A 152 -23.54 11.16 -16.97
CA GLU A 152 -24.13 11.13 -18.29
C GLU A 152 -24.25 9.65 -18.64
N GLU A 153 -25.44 9.18 -19.01
CA GLU A 153 -25.69 7.80 -19.45
C GLU A 153 -24.95 7.56 -20.78
N ASN A 154 -23.62 7.57 -20.74
CA ASN A 154 -22.79 6.95 -21.73
C ASN A 154 -22.86 5.46 -21.41
N VAL A 155 -23.89 4.81 -21.96
CA VAL A 155 -23.96 3.35 -21.99
C VAL A 155 -22.71 2.87 -22.71
N CYS A 156 -21.71 2.48 -21.94
CA CYS A 156 -20.51 1.84 -22.46
C CYS A 156 -20.97 0.57 -23.18
N ASN A 157 -20.80 0.52 -24.50
CA ASN A 157 -21.23 -0.60 -25.34
C ASN A 157 -20.20 -1.74 -25.37
N ASP A 158 -19.13 -1.64 -24.56
CA ASP A 158 -18.15 -2.71 -24.47
C ASP A 158 -18.77 -3.98 -23.85
N PRO A 159 -18.34 -5.17 -24.33
CA PRO A 159 -18.84 -6.44 -23.84
C PRO A 159 -18.35 -6.72 -22.41
N ASP A 160 -19.21 -7.38 -21.63
CA ASP A 160 -18.82 -7.92 -20.34
C ASP A 160 -17.98 -9.18 -20.56
N MET A 161 -16.71 -9.14 -20.13
CA MET A 161 -15.73 -10.21 -20.42
C MET A 161 -15.20 -10.91 -19.16
N MET A 162 -15.82 -10.68 -18.00
CA MET A 162 -15.32 -11.23 -16.73
C MET A 162 -15.31 -12.77 -16.71
N GLU A 163 -16.29 -13.41 -17.33
CA GLU A 163 -16.38 -14.88 -17.37
C GLU A 163 -15.20 -15.47 -18.18
N GLU A 164 -14.90 -14.91 -19.33
CA GLU A 164 -13.82 -15.38 -20.20
C GLU A 164 -12.44 -15.13 -19.58
N LEU A 165 -12.23 -13.96 -18.98
CA LEU A 165 -11.01 -13.64 -18.23
C LEU A 165 -10.83 -14.55 -17.02
N ALA A 166 -11.89 -14.76 -16.23
CA ALA A 166 -11.85 -15.65 -15.07
C ALA A 166 -11.54 -17.09 -15.49
N ALA A 167 -12.14 -17.56 -16.60
CA ALA A 167 -11.90 -18.90 -17.14
C ALA A 167 -10.43 -19.07 -17.56
N TYR A 168 -9.85 -18.09 -18.26
CA TYR A 168 -8.44 -18.11 -18.63
C TYR A 168 -7.53 -18.18 -17.39
N ILE A 169 -7.77 -17.31 -16.41
CA ILE A 169 -6.96 -17.21 -15.20
C ILE A 169 -7.10 -18.45 -14.31
N ALA A 170 -8.29 -19.05 -14.23
CA ALA A 170 -8.49 -20.33 -13.58
C ALA A 170 -7.72 -21.47 -14.28
N GLY A 171 -7.68 -21.46 -15.62
CA GLY A 171 -6.85 -22.37 -16.41
C GLY A 171 -5.35 -22.23 -16.11
N GLU A 172 -4.86 -20.99 -16.05
CA GLU A 172 -3.48 -20.67 -15.66
C GLU A 172 -3.17 -21.15 -14.24
N MET A 173 -4.07 -20.93 -13.27
CA MET A 173 -3.90 -21.42 -11.91
C MET A 173 -3.77 -22.94 -11.84
N ASN A 174 -4.65 -23.67 -12.52
CA ASN A 174 -4.66 -25.14 -12.56
C ASN A 174 -3.42 -25.72 -13.25
N THR A 175 -2.85 -24.99 -14.20
CA THR A 175 -1.60 -25.35 -14.87
C THR A 175 -0.40 -25.04 -13.97
N ASN A 176 -0.33 -23.81 -13.45
CA ASN A 176 0.84 -23.30 -12.75
C ASN A 176 1.04 -23.96 -11.38
N ILE A 177 -0.03 -24.36 -10.69
CA ILE A 177 0.06 -25.14 -9.43
C ILE A 177 0.84 -26.45 -9.60
N ASN A 178 0.82 -27.02 -10.80
CA ASN A 178 1.53 -28.26 -11.14
C ASN A 178 2.91 -28.02 -11.75
N SER A 179 3.31 -26.76 -11.91
CA SER A 179 4.60 -26.42 -12.52
C SER A 179 5.79 -26.88 -11.67
N PRO A 180 6.94 -27.17 -12.29
CA PRO A 180 8.17 -27.51 -11.56
C PRO A 180 8.57 -26.43 -10.54
N SER A 181 8.34 -25.16 -10.88
CA SER A 181 8.62 -24.02 -10.02
C SER A 181 7.82 -24.08 -8.72
N VAL A 182 6.50 -24.33 -8.81
CA VAL A 182 5.62 -24.37 -7.63
C VAL A 182 5.92 -25.57 -6.75
N ARG A 183 6.18 -26.74 -7.36
CA ARG A 183 6.61 -27.92 -6.60
C ARG A 183 7.93 -27.66 -5.87
N GLN A 184 8.90 -27.05 -6.55
CA GLN A 184 10.18 -26.69 -5.94
C GLN A 184 10.02 -25.69 -4.80
N MET A 185 9.20 -24.65 -4.97
CA MET A 185 8.91 -23.69 -3.89
C MET A 185 8.26 -24.39 -2.69
N LYS A 186 7.29 -25.27 -2.94
CA LYS A 186 6.62 -26.05 -1.90
C LYS A 186 7.60 -26.90 -1.10
N ASP A 187 8.48 -27.64 -1.77
CA ASP A 187 9.50 -28.48 -1.13
C ASP A 187 10.50 -27.66 -0.30
N LEU A 188 10.84 -26.46 -0.79
CA LEU A 188 11.74 -25.54 -0.07
C LEU A 188 11.06 -24.95 1.17
N ASN A 189 9.80 -24.56 1.05
CA ASN A 189 9.01 -23.95 2.13
C ASN A 189 8.55 -24.97 3.17
N SER A 190 8.42 -26.25 2.81
CA SER A 190 8.02 -27.34 3.73
C SER A 190 9.14 -27.83 4.65
N PHE A 191 10.35 -27.27 4.55
CA PHE A 191 11.47 -27.69 5.38
C PHE A 191 11.29 -27.28 6.85
N ASP A 192 11.21 -28.26 7.75
CA ASP A 192 11.10 -28.05 9.19
C ASP A 192 12.46 -28.21 9.89
N PRO A 193 13.13 -27.10 10.26
CA PRO A 193 14.43 -27.18 10.94
C PRO A 193 14.35 -27.84 12.32
N ALA A 194 13.22 -27.73 13.02
CA ALA A 194 13.05 -28.32 14.35
C ALA A 194 12.90 -29.83 14.29
N ALA A 195 12.20 -30.36 13.28
CA ALA A 195 12.13 -31.80 13.04
C ALA A 195 13.49 -32.39 12.67
N GLU A 196 14.25 -31.72 11.79
CA GLU A 196 15.60 -32.18 11.41
C GLU A 196 16.59 -32.11 12.58
N THR A 197 16.47 -31.10 13.44
CA THR A 197 17.26 -31.00 14.67
C THR A 197 16.99 -32.17 15.62
N ARG A 198 15.71 -32.56 15.77
CA ARG A 198 15.32 -33.74 16.58
C ARG A 198 15.90 -35.04 16.01
N LYS A 199 15.76 -35.27 14.71
CA LYS A 199 16.36 -36.45 14.03
C LYS A 199 17.88 -36.50 14.21
N TYR A 200 18.55 -35.37 14.09
CA TYR A 200 20.00 -35.29 14.30
C TYR A 200 20.38 -35.63 15.74
N ALA A 201 19.60 -35.17 16.73
CA ALA A 201 19.85 -35.45 18.14
C ALA A 201 19.72 -36.95 18.51
N GLU A 202 18.88 -37.69 17.80
CA GLU A 202 18.67 -39.15 17.98
C GLU A 202 19.82 -40.00 17.43
N LEU A 203 20.73 -39.42 16.62
CA LEU A 203 21.83 -40.18 16.04
C LEU A 203 22.83 -40.68 17.11
N PRO A 204 23.43 -41.87 16.90
CA PRO A 204 24.54 -42.33 17.71
C PRO A 204 25.64 -41.28 17.85
N PHE A 205 26.23 -41.17 19.04
CA PHE A 205 27.18 -40.09 19.38
C PHE A 205 28.33 -39.94 18.37
N TYR A 206 28.85 -41.05 17.82
CA TYR A 206 29.94 -41.00 16.85
C TYR A 206 29.58 -40.30 15.52
N LEU A 207 28.29 -40.26 15.14
CA LEU A 207 27.80 -39.50 13.97
C LEU A 207 27.57 -38.01 14.28
N ARG A 208 27.63 -37.63 15.56
CA ARG A 208 27.51 -36.25 16.04
C ARG A 208 28.85 -35.62 16.41
N LEU A 209 29.96 -36.32 16.17
CA LEU A 209 31.31 -35.80 16.42
C LEU A 209 31.67 -34.73 15.38
N GLY A 210 31.92 -33.50 15.83
CA GLY A 210 32.34 -32.37 14.99
C GLY A 210 31.41 -31.17 15.08
N LEU A 211 31.49 -30.26 14.10
CA LEU A 211 30.54 -29.16 13.95
C LEU A 211 29.20 -29.72 13.46
N GLY A 212 28.17 -29.56 14.28
CA GLY A 212 26.80 -29.96 13.93
C GLY A 212 26.19 -29.07 12.84
N PRO A 213 25.18 -29.58 12.10
CA PRO A 213 24.47 -28.81 11.09
C PRO A 213 23.61 -27.70 11.71
N ASP A 214 23.61 -26.51 11.09
CA ASP A 214 22.68 -25.43 11.42
C ASP A 214 21.44 -25.50 10.50
N PHE A 215 20.43 -26.25 10.95
CA PHE A 215 19.20 -26.43 10.20
C PHE A 215 18.38 -25.14 10.08
N TYR A 216 18.49 -24.19 11.02
CA TYR A 216 17.75 -22.93 10.95
C TYR A 216 18.30 -22.00 9.87
N SER A 217 19.63 -21.88 9.77
CA SER A 217 20.27 -21.16 8.66
C SER A 217 19.98 -21.83 7.31
N LEU A 218 19.95 -23.16 7.26
CA LEU A 218 19.55 -23.90 6.06
C LEU A 218 18.08 -23.62 5.67
N ALA A 219 17.16 -23.58 6.63
CA ALA A 219 15.75 -23.26 6.40
C ALA A 219 15.60 -21.85 5.84
N LEU A 220 16.34 -20.87 6.37
CA LEU A 220 16.34 -19.50 5.86
C LEU A 220 16.81 -19.45 4.40
N GLY A 221 17.92 -20.13 4.08
CA GLY A 221 18.43 -20.23 2.71
C GLY A 221 17.45 -20.90 1.74
N LYS A 222 16.71 -21.92 2.20
CA LYS A 222 15.65 -22.57 1.40
C LYS A 222 14.48 -21.63 1.13
N LYS A 223 13.98 -20.91 2.14
CA LYS A 223 12.91 -19.91 1.98
C LYS A 223 13.33 -18.77 1.06
N ALA A 224 14.56 -18.29 1.21
CA ALA A 224 15.16 -17.31 0.30
C ALA A 224 15.18 -17.79 -1.15
N LYS A 225 15.56 -19.06 -1.39
CA LYS A 225 15.52 -19.67 -2.73
C LYS A 225 14.09 -19.80 -3.26
N ALA A 226 13.13 -20.17 -2.42
CA ALA A 226 11.72 -20.24 -2.81
C ALA A 226 11.22 -18.86 -3.25
N LEU A 227 11.55 -17.81 -2.50
CA LEU A 227 11.20 -16.43 -2.84
C LEU A 227 11.87 -15.96 -4.14
N ALA A 228 13.12 -16.35 -4.40
CA ALA A 228 13.78 -16.03 -5.66
C ALA A 228 13.12 -16.71 -6.87
N ILE A 229 12.63 -17.93 -6.71
CA ILE A 229 11.84 -18.62 -7.76
C ILE A 229 10.52 -17.87 -7.96
N TRP A 230 9.85 -17.46 -6.88
CA TRP A 230 8.60 -16.70 -6.93
C TRP A 230 8.77 -15.39 -7.70
N THR A 231 9.74 -14.56 -7.32
CA THR A 231 9.99 -13.24 -7.92
C THR A 231 10.38 -13.33 -9.40
N GLU A 232 11.11 -14.38 -9.80
CA GLU A 232 11.42 -14.63 -11.21
C GLU A 232 10.15 -14.89 -12.04
N ARG A 233 9.12 -15.50 -11.45
CA ARG A 233 7.89 -15.86 -12.16
C ARG A 233 6.90 -14.71 -12.27
N VAL A 234 6.73 -13.93 -11.20
CA VAL A 234 5.74 -12.82 -11.11
C VAL A 234 6.26 -11.46 -11.62
N GLY A 235 7.56 -11.35 -11.91
CA GLY A 235 8.15 -10.09 -12.35
C GLY A 235 7.60 -9.57 -13.69
N GLN A 236 7.78 -8.28 -13.98
CA GLN A 236 7.37 -7.68 -15.26
C GLN A 236 8.00 -8.41 -16.45
N GLY A 237 7.19 -8.73 -17.46
CA GLY A 237 7.59 -9.45 -18.67
C GLY A 237 7.92 -10.93 -18.45
N ARG A 238 7.57 -11.50 -17.29
CA ARG A 238 7.82 -12.91 -16.96
C ARG A 238 6.60 -13.78 -17.26
N ALA A 239 6.77 -15.08 -17.04
CA ALA A 239 5.78 -16.09 -17.40
C ALA A 239 4.41 -15.88 -16.74
N TRP A 240 4.35 -15.27 -15.54
CA TRP A 240 3.10 -14.96 -14.86
C TRP A 240 2.74 -13.47 -14.90
N ASP A 241 3.38 -12.69 -15.78
CA ASP A 241 2.91 -11.33 -16.09
C ASP A 241 1.73 -11.43 -17.06
N HIS A 242 0.52 -11.50 -16.50
CA HIS A 242 -0.68 -11.70 -17.30
C HIS A 242 -1.10 -10.44 -18.05
N LYS A 243 -0.64 -9.23 -17.67
CA LYS A 243 -1.07 -7.98 -18.31
C LYS A 243 -0.89 -7.98 -19.83
N PRO A 244 0.32 -8.27 -20.38
CA PRO A 244 0.52 -8.33 -21.83
C PRO A 244 -0.20 -9.50 -22.50
N ILE A 245 -0.53 -10.57 -21.75
CA ILE A 245 -1.25 -11.73 -22.29
C ILE A 245 -2.73 -11.40 -22.43
N LEU A 246 -3.34 -10.86 -21.37
CA LEU A 246 -4.73 -10.43 -21.34
C LEU A 246 -4.99 -9.32 -22.36
N GLN A 247 -4.06 -8.38 -22.53
CA GLN A 247 -4.17 -7.35 -23.56
C GLN A 247 -4.23 -7.93 -24.99
N LYS A 248 -3.50 -9.02 -25.25
CA LYS A 248 -3.52 -9.68 -26.56
C LYS A 248 -4.77 -10.51 -26.79
N LEU A 249 -5.32 -11.11 -25.74
CA LEU A 249 -6.46 -12.01 -25.82
C LEU A 249 -7.80 -11.27 -25.81
N PHE A 250 -7.92 -10.21 -25.00
CA PHE A 250 -9.19 -9.57 -24.66
C PHE A 250 -9.24 -8.07 -25.02
N GLY A 251 -8.17 -7.50 -25.58
CA GLY A 251 -8.15 -6.13 -26.11
C GLY A 251 -7.00 -5.29 -25.57
N GLU A 252 -6.51 -4.36 -26.39
CA GLU A 252 -5.28 -3.60 -26.11
C GLU A 252 -5.34 -2.74 -24.83
N TYR A 253 -6.54 -2.41 -24.37
CA TYR A 253 -6.74 -1.64 -23.15
C TYR A 253 -6.59 -2.53 -21.90
N PRO A 254 -5.90 -2.04 -20.85
CA PRO A 254 -5.65 -2.83 -19.64
C PRO A 254 -6.87 -2.94 -18.70
N TRP A 255 -8.07 -2.70 -19.22
CA TRP A 255 -9.33 -2.63 -18.49
C TRP A 255 -10.33 -3.57 -19.14
N HIS A 256 -11.18 -4.20 -18.34
CA HIS A 256 -12.38 -4.87 -18.84
C HIS A 256 -13.60 -4.39 -18.08
N LYS A 257 -14.75 -4.43 -18.77
CA LYS A 257 -16.04 -4.11 -18.18
C LYS A 257 -16.67 -5.35 -17.54
N GLN A 258 -17.41 -5.12 -16.47
CA GLN A 258 -18.41 -6.02 -15.94
C GLN A 258 -19.59 -5.22 -15.38
N GLY A 259 -20.74 -5.28 -16.03
CA GLY A 259 -21.92 -4.53 -15.63
C GLY A 259 -21.67 -3.02 -15.68
N ALA A 260 -21.72 -2.37 -14.53
CA ALA A 260 -21.49 -0.93 -14.39
C ALA A 260 -20.04 -0.56 -14.00
N TYR A 261 -19.13 -1.54 -13.90
CA TYR A 261 -17.78 -1.34 -13.39
C TYR A 261 -16.72 -1.71 -14.44
N GLU A 262 -15.61 -0.97 -14.42
CA GLU A 262 -14.38 -1.33 -15.12
C GLU A 262 -13.34 -1.84 -14.12
N TYR A 263 -12.68 -2.93 -14.47
CA TYR A 263 -11.66 -3.59 -13.67
C TYR A 263 -10.34 -3.60 -14.42
N PHE A 264 -9.27 -3.22 -13.74
CA PHE A 264 -7.91 -3.29 -14.27
C PHE A 264 -7.38 -4.72 -14.26
N TYR A 265 -6.63 -5.11 -15.28
CA TYR A 265 -6.13 -6.49 -15.41
C TYR A 265 -5.25 -6.98 -14.26
N ASP A 266 -4.66 -6.10 -13.44
CA ASP A 266 -3.85 -6.50 -12.28
C ASP A 266 -4.62 -7.31 -11.25
N ILE A 267 -5.94 -7.14 -11.18
CA ILE A 267 -6.78 -7.91 -10.25
C ILE A 267 -6.61 -9.42 -10.49
N TRP A 268 -6.53 -9.83 -11.76
CA TRP A 268 -6.42 -11.22 -12.18
C TRP A 268 -5.06 -11.82 -11.86
N SER A 269 -4.00 -11.06 -12.11
CA SER A 269 -2.65 -11.44 -11.71
C SER A 269 -2.56 -11.61 -10.19
N ASN A 270 -3.13 -10.70 -9.40
CA ASN A 270 -3.09 -10.79 -7.94
C ASN A 270 -3.90 -11.99 -7.40
N ILE A 271 -5.05 -12.31 -7.99
CA ILE A 271 -5.81 -13.52 -7.66
C ILE A 271 -4.99 -14.77 -7.96
N HIS A 272 -4.34 -14.83 -9.12
CA HIS A 272 -3.44 -15.91 -9.51
C HIS A 272 -2.27 -16.06 -8.52
N TYR A 273 -1.63 -14.94 -8.16
CA TYR A 273 -0.50 -14.89 -7.23
C TYR A 273 -0.89 -15.39 -5.84
N GLY A 274 -2.06 -14.97 -5.33
CA GLY A 274 -2.57 -15.47 -4.06
C GLY A 274 -2.73 -16.99 -4.08
N TYR A 275 -3.41 -17.52 -5.09
CA TYR A 275 -3.70 -18.96 -5.19
C TYR A 275 -2.43 -19.80 -5.39
N VAL A 276 -1.61 -19.47 -6.37
CA VAL A 276 -0.38 -20.22 -6.70
C VAL A 276 0.68 -20.06 -5.61
N GLY A 277 0.72 -18.91 -4.93
CA GLY A 277 1.61 -18.63 -3.82
C GLY A 277 1.34 -19.51 -2.61
N VAL A 278 0.06 -19.66 -2.25
CA VAL A 278 -0.36 -20.59 -1.18
C VAL A 278 0.01 -22.02 -1.55
N ALA A 279 -0.22 -22.42 -2.79
CA ALA A 279 0.16 -23.77 -3.25
C ALA A 279 1.68 -24.00 -3.25
N GLY A 280 2.47 -22.95 -3.48
CA GLY A 280 3.93 -22.92 -3.33
C GLY A 280 4.42 -22.92 -1.88
N GLY A 281 3.51 -22.95 -0.90
CA GLY A 281 3.84 -23.04 0.53
C GLY A 281 4.22 -21.70 1.18
N PHE A 282 3.90 -20.57 0.55
CA PHE A 282 4.04 -19.27 1.21
C PHE A 282 2.93 -19.04 2.23
N SER A 283 3.24 -18.32 3.31
CA SER A 283 2.23 -17.85 4.24
C SER A 283 1.45 -16.69 3.64
N GLU A 284 0.21 -16.52 4.07
CA GLU A 284 -0.64 -15.38 3.72
C GLU A 284 0.09 -14.04 3.94
N SER A 285 0.81 -13.92 5.06
CA SER A 285 1.61 -12.72 5.36
C SER A 285 2.67 -12.43 4.29
N VAL A 286 3.34 -13.44 3.73
CA VAL A 286 4.36 -13.23 2.69
C VAL A 286 3.73 -12.85 1.35
N LEU A 287 2.49 -13.29 1.09
CA LEU A 287 1.76 -12.98 -0.14
C LEU A 287 1.07 -11.61 -0.09
N LEU A 288 0.59 -11.20 1.08
CA LEU A 288 0.02 -9.87 1.31
C LEU A 288 1.09 -8.79 1.43
N ASP A 289 2.28 -9.15 1.90
CA ASP A 289 3.41 -8.23 2.06
C ASP A 289 4.18 -8.03 0.74
N GLY A 290 3.46 -7.53 -0.28
CA GLY A 290 4.01 -7.24 -1.61
C GLY A 290 5.14 -6.20 -1.60
N ALA A 291 5.26 -5.39 -0.54
CA ALA A 291 6.36 -4.44 -0.32
C ALA A 291 7.55 -5.05 0.45
N GLY A 292 7.31 -6.01 1.36
CA GLY A 292 8.36 -6.68 2.13
C GLY A 292 9.15 -7.76 1.36
N VAL A 293 8.59 -8.30 0.27
CA VAL A 293 9.31 -9.25 -0.61
C VAL A 293 10.54 -8.62 -1.29
N GLU A 294 10.49 -7.33 -1.65
CA GLU A 294 11.68 -6.61 -2.14
C GLU A 294 12.71 -6.39 -1.03
N GLN A 295 12.28 -6.18 0.22
CA GLN A 295 13.19 -5.98 1.35
C GLN A 295 13.87 -7.29 1.75
N ILE A 296 13.14 -8.40 1.83
CA ILE A 296 13.68 -9.76 2.00
C ILE A 296 14.59 -10.13 0.82
N GLY A 297 14.19 -9.81 -0.41
CA GLY A 297 15.01 -9.99 -1.60
C GLY A 297 16.31 -9.19 -1.55
N SER A 298 16.26 -7.92 -1.12
CA SER A 298 17.41 -7.03 -1.01
C SER A 298 18.36 -7.42 0.12
N ASP A 299 17.82 -7.86 1.26
CA ASP A 299 18.58 -8.28 2.44
C ASP A 299 19.22 -9.65 2.19
N THR A 300 18.52 -10.55 1.49
CA THR A 300 19.06 -11.83 1.01
C THR A 300 20.13 -11.64 -0.06
N TRP A 301 19.93 -10.72 -1.02
CA TRP A 301 20.90 -10.40 -2.06
C TRP A 301 22.17 -9.72 -1.49
N ARG A 302 22.01 -8.85 -0.48
CA ARG A 302 23.14 -8.27 0.28
C ARG A 302 23.92 -9.34 1.05
N PHE A 303 23.24 -10.32 1.65
CA PHE A 303 23.86 -11.43 2.37
C PHE A 303 24.67 -12.34 1.43
N ILE A 304 24.15 -12.63 0.23
CA ILE A 304 24.83 -13.43 -0.80
C ILE A 304 26.08 -12.73 -1.32
N LYS A 305 26.09 -11.39 -1.41
CA LYS A 305 27.20 -10.62 -1.98
C LYS A 305 28.35 -10.34 -1.00
N ASN A 306 28.15 -10.43 0.32
CA ASN A 306 29.18 -10.15 1.33
C ASN A 306 29.02 -10.96 2.65
N PRO A 307 29.43 -12.23 2.69
CA PRO A 307 29.23 -13.10 3.85
C PRO A 307 30.16 -12.82 5.06
N ARG A 308 31.07 -11.84 5.00
CA ARG A 308 32.13 -11.63 6.01
C ARG A 308 32.09 -10.33 6.81
N ARG A 309 31.04 -9.50 6.71
CA ARG A 309 31.07 -8.14 7.31
C ARG A 309 30.08 -7.84 8.44
N PHE A 310 29.23 -8.78 8.84
CA PHE A 310 28.32 -8.57 9.97
C PHE A 310 28.41 -9.75 10.94
N GLY A 311 29.14 -9.55 12.04
CA GLY A 311 28.91 -10.32 13.25
C GLY A 311 27.48 -10.05 13.71
N GLY A 312 26.74 -11.11 14.02
CA GLY A 312 25.30 -11.05 14.33
C GLY A 312 24.95 -9.95 15.33
N SER A 313 23.79 -9.34 15.14
CA SER A 313 23.21 -8.43 16.12
C SER A 313 23.08 -9.16 17.47
N GLN A 314 23.63 -8.55 18.52
CA GLN A 314 23.48 -9.05 19.88
C GLN A 314 21.99 -9.03 20.25
N ARG A 315 21.47 -10.20 20.68
CA ARG A 315 20.13 -10.31 21.27
C ARG A 315 20.03 -9.42 22.51
N THR A 316 19.13 -8.46 22.52
CA THR A 316 18.63 -7.85 23.76
C THR A 316 17.85 -8.93 24.53
N LYS A 317 18.19 -9.13 25.80
CA LYS A 317 17.50 -10.11 26.66
C LYS A 317 16.06 -9.67 26.91
N GLY A 318 15.10 -10.53 26.58
CA GLY A 318 13.71 -10.41 27.05
C GLY A 318 12.63 -10.10 26.00
N VAL A 319 12.92 -10.19 24.70
CA VAL A 319 11.91 -9.98 23.65
C VAL A 319 11.80 -11.21 22.75
N GLU A 320 10.63 -11.86 22.77
CA GLU A 320 10.25 -12.89 21.80
C GLU A 320 9.67 -12.25 20.54
N GLY A 321 10.30 -12.53 19.40
CA GLY A 321 9.77 -12.23 18.06
C GLY A 321 10.48 -11.10 17.34
N MET A 322 10.81 -11.35 16.06
CA MET A 322 11.15 -10.30 15.09
C MET A 322 9.85 -9.64 14.64
N ARG A 323 9.49 -8.54 15.30
CA ARG A 323 8.54 -7.57 14.73
C ARG A 323 9.37 -6.47 14.09
N ALA A 324 9.32 -6.40 12.77
CA ALA A 324 9.38 -5.17 12.01
C ALA A 324 7.96 -4.95 11.48
#